data_AF-A0AAU6TP17-F1
#
_entry.id   AF-A0AAU6TP17-F1
#
_cell.length_a   1.000
_cell.length_b   1.000
_cell.length_c   1.000
_cell.angle_alpha   90.00
_cell.angle_beta   90.00
_cell.angle_gamma   90.00
#
_symmetry.space_group_name_H-M   'P 1'
#
loop_
_entity.id
_entity.type
_entity.pdbx_description
1 polymer ?
#
loop_
_entity_poly.entity_id
_entity_poly.type
_entity_poly.pdbx_seq_one_letter_code
_entity_poly.pdbx_strand_id
1 'polypeptide(L)'
;MKQDSELMEWPKVLLVHKKLQWIYDRDKAALLSVVILYYSYFYASLLELPSIFSSSGSIVSAIGLLLTLKHNFLSSMKNPKEAVSKHNQYSRFGSAHMMEIPGVVNPTIIALKDEYVGILLVLLGGITNGYGGFLPLLGSGT
;
A
#
# COMPACT_ATOMS: atom_id res chain seq x y z
N MET A 1 -17.72 27.82 -3.07
CA MET A 1 -16.33 27.72 -3.56
C MET A 1 -15.46 28.66 -2.75
N LYS A 2 -14.94 28.21 -1.61
CA LYS A 2 -14.13 29.04 -0.71
C LYS A 2 -13.31 28.13 0.21
N GLN A 3 -12.31 27.45 -0.35
CA GLN A 3 -11.36 26.65 0.43
C GLN A 3 -9.99 26.52 -0.27
N ASP A 4 -9.61 27.49 -1.11
CA ASP A 4 -8.39 27.42 -1.93
C ASP A 4 -7.22 28.27 -1.39
N SER A 5 -7.35 28.86 -0.20
CA SER A 5 -6.34 29.78 0.36
C SER A 5 -5.49 29.18 1.48
N GLU A 6 -5.85 28.02 2.02
CA GLU A 6 -5.07 27.37 3.09
C GLU A 6 -4.34 26.13 2.57
N LEU A 7 -3.07 26.02 2.94
CA LEU A 7 -2.24 24.83 2.69
C LEU A 7 -2.78 23.67 3.52
N MET A 8 -3.13 22.57 2.85
CA MET A 8 -3.54 21.35 3.55
C MET A 8 -2.36 20.77 4.35
N GLU A 9 -2.66 20.18 5.50
CA GLU A 9 -1.65 19.44 6.26
C GLU A 9 -1.11 18.26 5.45
N TRP A 10 0.22 18.10 5.49
CA TRP A 10 0.88 16.98 4.86
C TRP A 10 0.44 15.67 5.52
N PRO A 11 0.05 14.64 4.74
CA PRO A 11 -0.47 13.41 5.30
C PRO A 11 0.59 12.70 6.17
N LYS A 12 0.19 12.32 7.39
CA LYS A 12 1.00 11.50 8.30
C LYS A 12 0.76 10.02 8.00
N VAL A 13 1.79 9.29 7.59
CA VAL A 13 1.66 7.86 7.26
C VAL A 13 1.61 7.02 8.53
N LEU A 14 0.49 6.34 8.78
CA LEU A 14 0.29 5.44 9.92
C LEU A 14 1.08 4.12 9.80
N LEU A 15 1.43 3.69 8.58
CA LEU A 15 2.12 2.42 8.32
C LEU A 15 3.63 2.40 8.67
N VAL A 16 4.19 3.49 9.21
CA VAL A 16 5.61 3.56 9.63
C VAL A 16 5.81 2.98 11.03
N HIS A 17 5.20 1.84 11.33
CA HIS A 17 5.49 1.14 12.58
C HIS A 17 6.77 0.31 12.44
N LYS A 18 7.68 0.38 13.43
CA LYS A 18 8.97 -0.36 13.46
C LYS A 18 8.83 -1.87 13.15
N LYS A 19 7.70 -2.50 13.50
CA LYS A 19 7.47 -3.93 13.22
C LYS A 19 7.29 -4.24 11.72
N LEU A 20 6.77 -3.30 10.92
CA LEU A 20 6.65 -3.46 9.47
C LEU A 20 7.99 -3.23 8.73
N GLN A 21 9.00 -2.66 9.38
CA GLN A 21 10.33 -2.41 8.78
C GLN A 21 11.03 -3.69 8.28
N TRP A 22 10.71 -4.85 8.83
CA TRP A 22 11.32 -6.10 8.41
C TRP A 22 10.72 -6.65 7.09
N ILE A 23 9.40 -6.51 6.90
CA ILE A 23 8.70 -6.83 5.62
C ILE A 23 9.16 -5.88 4.50
N TYR A 24 9.72 -4.74 4.88
CA TYR A 24 10.23 -3.75 3.96
C TYR A 24 11.62 -4.08 3.38
N ASP A 25 12.28 -5.15 3.82
CA ASP A 25 13.50 -5.65 3.18
C ASP A 25 13.13 -6.50 1.95
N ARG A 26 13.57 -6.07 0.76
CA ARG A 26 13.16 -6.66 -0.53
C ARG A 26 13.48 -8.15 -0.59
N ASP A 27 14.68 -8.53 -0.17
CA ASP A 27 15.18 -9.90 -0.34
C ASP A 27 14.51 -10.82 0.66
N LYS A 28 14.30 -10.34 1.89
CA LYS A 28 13.57 -11.09 2.93
C LYS A 28 12.11 -11.26 2.58
N ALA A 29 11.46 -10.23 2.05
CA ALA A 29 10.08 -10.30 1.62
C ALA A 29 9.89 -11.27 0.45
N ALA A 30 10.79 -11.25 -0.54
CA ALA A 30 10.77 -12.20 -1.65
C ALA A 30 10.96 -13.65 -1.15
N LEU A 31 11.96 -13.89 -0.30
CA LEU A 31 12.21 -15.21 0.28
C LEU A 31 11.00 -15.68 1.10
N LEU A 32 10.44 -14.81 1.95
CA LEU A 32 9.24 -15.12 2.73
C LEU A 32 8.06 -15.48 1.82
N SER A 33 7.83 -14.74 0.73
CA SER A 33 6.78 -15.06 -0.24
C SER A 33 6.96 -16.43 -0.89
N VAL A 34 8.20 -16.78 -1.27
CA VAL A 34 8.52 -18.10 -1.82
C VAL A 34 8.26 -19.20 -0.79
N VAL A 35 8.69 -19.00 0.45
CA VAL A 35 8.47 -19.95 1.55
C VAL A 35 6.98 -20.14 1.81
N ILE A 36 6.21 -19.06 1.88
CA ILE A 36 4.74 -19.11 2.06
C ILE A 36 4.09 -19.92 0.94
N LEU A 37 4.42 -19.65 -0.33
CA LEU A 37 3.85 -20.35 -1.48
C LEU A 37 4.24 -21.84 -1.52
N TYR A 38 5.48 -22.15 -1.17
CA TYR A 38 5.96 -23.53 -1.15
C TYR A 38 5.22 -24.37 -0.11
N TYR A 39 5.14 -23.88 1.14
CA TYR A 39 4.43 -24.58 2.20
C TYR A 39 2.92 -24.63 1.93
N SER A 40 2.32 -23.54 1.43
CA SER A 40 0.89 -23.54 1.12
C SER A 40 0.55 -24.51 0.00
N TYR A 41 1.39 -24.62 -1.04
CA TYR A 41 1.23 -25.61 -2.10
C TYR A 41 1.33 -27.04 -1.56
N PHE A 42 2.31 -27.31 -0.70
CA PHE A 42 2.48 -28.60 -0.06
C PHE A 42 1.26 -28.99 0.78
N TYR A 43 0.78 -28.09 1.65
CA TYR A 43 -0.41 -28.35 2.47
C TYR A 43 -1.71 -28.42 1.65
N ALA A 44 -1.86 -27.59 0.61
CA ALA A 44 -3.00 -27.67 -0.30
C ALA A 44 -3.05 -29.01 -1.03
N SER A 45 -1.89 -29.59 -1.37
CA SER A 45 -1.78 -30.90 -2.00
C SER A 45 -2.06 -32.04 -1.02
N LEU A 46 -1.58 -31.95 0.23
CA LEU A 46 -1.82 -32.97 1.26
C LEU A 46 -3.28 -33.01 1.74
N LEU A 47 -3.92 -31.85 1.84
CA LEU A 47 -5.28 -31.70 2.37
C LEU A 47 -6.35 -31.64 1.27
N GLU A 48 -5.95 -31.68 -0.01
CA GLU A 48 -6.82 -31.50 -1.18
C GLU A 48 -7.69 -30.23 -1.09
N LEU A 49 -7.13 -29.16 -0.53
CA LEU A 49 -7.80 -27.87 -0.30
C LEU A 49 -7.10 -26.75 -1.09
N PRO A 50 -7.49 -26.52 -2.36
CA PRO A 50 -6.90 -25.47 -3.20
C PRO A 50 -7.06 -24.05 -2.63
N SER A 51 -8.06 -23.83 -1.78
CA SER A 51 -8.31 -22.54 -1.11
C SER A 51 -7.13 -22.07 -0.26
N ILE A 52 -6.33 -22.98 0.31
CA ILE A 52 -5.13 -22.68 1.10
C ILE A 52 -4.08 -22.00 0.21
N PHE A 53 -3.83 -22.58 -0.97
CA PHE A 53 -2.87 -22.03 -1.92
C PHE A 53 -3.33 -20.67 -2.44
N SER A 54 -4.61 -20.55 -2.83
CA SER A 54 -5.20 -19.28 -3.27
C SER A 54 -5.07 -18.17 -2.22
N SER A 55 -5.40 -18.48 -0.96
CA SER A 55 -5.30 -17.53 0.17
C SER A 55 -3.88 -17.04 0.41
N SER A 56 -2.90 -17.94 0.28
CA SER A 56 -1.49 -17.59 0.41
C SER A 56 -1.03 -16.63 -0.70
N GLY A 57 -1.60 -16.74 -1.90
CA GLY A 57 -1.38 -15.80 -3.01
C GLY A 57 -1.85 -14.38 -2.68
N SER A 58 -2.95 -14.22 -1.93
CA SER A 58 -3.38 -12.92 -1.42
C SER A 58 -2.39 -12.32 -0.43
N ILE A 59 -1.78 -13.12 0.45
CA ILE A 59 -0.71 -12.64 1.35
C ILE A 59 0.50 -12.16 0.55
N VAL A 60 0.96 -12.95 -0.42
CA VAL A 60 2.10 -12.57 -1.26
C VAL A 60 1.82 -11.28 -2.04
N SER A 61 0.60 -11.13 -2.56
CA SER A 61 0.17 -9.90 -3.24
C SER A 61 0.17 -8.70 -2.30
N ALA A 62 -0.29 -8.88 -1.06
CA ALA A 62 -0.24 -7.85 -0.03
C ALA A 62 1.21 -7.43 0.32
N ILE A 63 2.13 -8.39 0.43
CA ILE A 63 3.56 -8.13 0.64
C ILE A 63 4.13 -7.29 -0.52
N GLY A 64 3.83 -7.66 -1.77
CA GLY A 64 4.28 -6.94 -2.97
C GLY A 64 3.76 -5.49 -3.02
N LEU A 65 2.48 -5.29 -2.67
CA LEU A 65 1.89 -3.95 -2.56
C LEU A 65 2.55 -3.12 -1.46
N LEU A 66 2.81 -3.70 -0.30
CA LEU A 66 3.50 -3.03 0.80
C LEU A 66 4.92 -2.59 0.38
N LEU A 67 5.69 -3.47 -0.28
CA LEU A 67 7.02 -3.11 -0.81
C LEU A 67 6.93 -1.94 -1.81
N THR A 68 5.93 -1.95 -2.69
CA THR A 68 5.69 -0.88 -3.67
C THR A 68 5.37 0.44 -2.97
N LEU A 69 4.53 0.40 -1.93
CA LEU A 69 4.20 1.55 -1.09
C LEU A 69 5.44 2.09 -0.37
N LYS A 70 6.36 1.22 0.10
CA LYS A 70 7.63 1.64 0.69
C LYS A 70 8.47 2.49 -0.26
N HIS A 71 8.66 2.01 -1.47
CA HIS A 71 9.61 2.60 -2.39
C HIS A 71 9.05 3.87 -3.04
N ASN A 72 7.80 3.81 -3.51
CA ASN A 72 7.21 4.91 -4.27
C ASN A 72 6.51 5.93 -3.39
N PHE A 73 5.74 5.45 -2.41
CA PHE A 73 4.80 6.30 -1.69
C PHE A 73 5.42 6.89 -0.42
N LEU A 74 6.07 6.07 0.41
CA LEU A 74 6.77 6.52 1.61
C LEU A 74 7.97 7.42 1.29
N SER A 75 8.66 7.19 0.17
CA SER A 75 9.74 8.09 -0.29
C SER A 75 9.18 9.47 -0.67
N SER A 76 8.07 9.51 -1.42
CA SER A 76 7.40 10.75 -1.80
C SER A 76 6.86 11.51 -0.59
N MET A 77 6.31 10.80 0.40
CA MET A 77 5.83 11.37 1.66
C MET A 77 6.93 11.97 2.55
N LYS A 78 8.14 11.39 2.53
CA LYS A 78 9.29 11.88 3.32
C LYS A 78 9.94 13.12 2.71
N ASN A 79 9.81 13.30 1.40
CA ASN A 79 10.35 14.45 0.67
C ASN A 79 9.21 15.24 -0.02
N PRO A 80 8.48 16.10 0.71
CA PRO A 80 7.33 16.85 0.16
C PRO A 80 7.65 17.65 -1.10
N LYS A 81 8.81 18.30 -1.13
CA LYS A 81 9.30 19.07 -2.29
C LYS A 81 9.48 18.18 -3.53
N GLU A 82 9.97 16.96 -3.35
CA GLU A 82 10.20 16.01 -4.43
C GLU A 82 8.86 15.45 -4.94
N ALA A 83 7.93 15.13 -4.05
CA ALA A 83 6.58 14.69 -4.42
C ALA A 83 5.81 15.74 -5.23
N VAL A 84 5.82 17.00 -4.79
CA VAL A 84 5.17 18.12 -5.50
C VAL A 84 5.81 18.35 -6.87
N SER A 85 7.14 18.28 -6.97
CA SER A 85 7.84 18.42 -8.25
C SER A 85 7.52 17.28 -9.23
N LYS A 86 7.42 16.04 -8.73
CA LYS A 86 7.11 14.84 -9.52
C LYS A 86 5.67 14.85 -10.01
N HIS A 87 4.72 15.23 -9.16
CA HIS A 87 3.29 15.26 -9.50
C HIS A 87 2.98 16.31 -10.57
N ASN A 88 3.64 17.47 -10.50
CA ASN A 88 3.36 18.59 -11.40
C ASN A 88 4.38 18.72 -12.55
N GLN A 89 5.26 17.72 -12.75
CA GLN A 89 6.28 17.69 -13.81
C GLN A 89 7.22 18.93 -13.85
N TYR A 90 7.41 19.63 -12.73
CA TYR A 90 8.28 20.80 -12.70
C TYR A 90 9.76 20.39 -12.61
N SER A 91 10.61 21.03 -13.42
CA SER A 91 12.05 20.85 -13.31
C SER A 91 12.55 21.32 -11.93
N ARG A 92 13.56 20.63 -11.38
CA ARG A 92 14.18 20.94 -10.07
C ARG A 92 14.65 22.41 -9.92
N PHE A 93 14.76 23.16 -11.02
CA PHE A 93 15.25 24.55 -11.01
C PHE A 93 14.19 25.61 -10.66
N GLY A 94 12.88 25.29 -10.69
CA GLY A 94 11.81 26.25 -10.38
C GLY A 94 11.28 26.22 -8.93
N SER A 95 11.87 25.41 -8.05
CA SER A 95 11.18 24.85 -6.88
C SER A 95 11.18 25.68 -5.59
N ALA A 96 11.73 26.89 -5.58
CA ALA A 96 12.00 27.61 -4.33
C ALA A 96 10.71 28.08 -3.60
N HIS A 97 9.65 28.43 -4.34
CA HIS A 97 8.41 29.00 -3.77
C HIS A 97 7.17 28.10 -3.99
N MET A 98 7.33 26.91 -4.57
CA MET A 98 6.18 26.06 -4.97
C MET A 98 5.44 25.46 -3.78
N MET A 99 6.13 25.27 -2.65
CA MET A 99 5.55 24.75 -1.40
C MET A 99 4.62 25.75 -0.72
N GLU A 100 4.64 27.02 -1.13
CA GLU A 100 3.82 28.11 -0.57
C GLU A 100 2.55 28.34 -1.39
N ILE A 101 2.42 27.69 -2.56
CA ILE A 101 1.29 27.87 -3.47
C ILE A 101 0.26 26.76 -3.20
N PRO A 102 -0.91 27.07 -2.58
CA PRO A 102 -1.91 26.06 -2.25
C PRO A 102 -2.44 25.32 -3.49
N GLY A 103 -2.57 26.04 -4.62
CA GLY A 103 -3.03 25.46 -5.89
C GLY A 103 -2.08 24.42 -6.52
N VAL A 104 -0.84 24.29 -6.03
CA VAL A 104 0.15 23.30 -6.51
C VAL A 104 0.34 22.18 -5.49
N VAL A 105 0.32 22.53 -4.20
CA VAL A 105 0.54 21.59 -3.10
C VAL A 105 -0.71 20.78 -2.78
N ASN A 106 -1.88 21.40 -2.72
CA ASN A 106 -3.13 20.73 -2.34
C ASN A 106 -3.52 19.59 -3.30
N PRO A 107 -3.42 19.72 -4.64
CA PRO A 107 -3.65 18.61 -5.56
C PRO A 107 -2.71 17.43 -5.32
N THR A 108 -1.44 17.71 -5.02
CA THR A 108 -0.45 16.68 -4.71
C THR A 108 -0.80 15.94 -3.41
N ILE A 109 -1.23 16.67 -2.38
CA ILE A 109 -1.69 16.08 -1.11
C ILE A 109 -2.93 15.20 -1.31
N ILE A 110 -3.89 15.65 -2.11
CA ILE A 110 -5.10 14.89 -2.42
C ILE A 110 -4.74 13.61 -3.17
N ALA A 111 -3.92 13.70 -4.22
CA ALA A 111 -3.46 12.54 -4.97
C ALA A 111 -2.73 11.52 -4.08
N LEU A 112 -1.87 11.99 -3.17
CA LEU A 112 -1.22 11.14 -2.18
C LEU A 112 -2.24 10.46 -1.25
N LYS A 113 -3.25 11.18 -0.74
CA LYS A 113 -4.30 10.59 0.11
C LYS A 113 -5.12 9.54 -0.65
N ASP A 114 -5.49 9.81 -1.90
CA ASP A 114 -6.26 8.89 -2.72
C ASP A 114 -5.49 7.61 -3.03
N GLU A 115 -4.19 7.71 -3.36
CA GLU A 115 -3.32 6.55 -3.56
C GLU A 115 -3.21 5.71 -2.27
N TYR A 116 -3.07 6.35 -1.11
CA TYR A 116 -3.03 5.64 0.17
C TYR A 116 -4.33 4.87 0.46
N VAL A 117 -5.47 5.54 0.30
CA VAL A 117 -6.79 4.92 0.49
C VAL A 117 -7.01 3.79 -0.51
N GLY A 118 -6.61 3.99 -1.77
CA GLY A 118 -6.66 2.97 -2.81
C GLY A 118 -5.87 1.72 -2.42
N ILE A 119 -4.64 1.87 -1.92
CA ILE A 119 -3.84 0.71 -1.49
C ILE A 119 -4.48 0.00 -0.28
N LEU A 120 -5.02 0.75 0.69
CA LEU A 120 -5.74 0.14 1.81
C LEU A 120 -6.96 -0.68 1.34
N LEU A 121 -7.73 -0.16 0.39
CA LEU A 121 -8.87 -0.86 -0.19
C LEU A 121 -8.44 -2.12 -0.95
N VAL A 122 -7.35 -2.05 -1.72
CA VAL A 122 -6.79 -3.22 -2.42
C VAL A 122 -6.31 -4.28 -1.43
N LEU A 123 -5.66 -3.89 -0.33
CA LEU A 123 -5.24 -4.83 0.72
C LEU A 123 -6.45 -5.49 1.40
N LEU A 124 -7.45 -4.71 1.81
CA LEU A 124 -8.67 -5.22 2.43
C LEU A 124 -9.43 -6.16 1.50
N GLY A 125 -9.62 -5.77 0.24
CA GLY A 125 -10.29 -6.57 -0.78
C GLY A 125 -9.52 -7.84 -1.10
N GLY A 126 -8.19 -7.76 -1.26
CA GLY A 126 -7.32 -8.90 -1.54
C GLY A 126 -7.31 -9.94 -0.41
N ILE A 127 -7.25 -9.48 0.85
CA ILE A 127 -7.32 -10.37 2.02
C ILE A 127 -8.71 -10.99 2.14
N THR A 128 -9.78 -10.21 1.99
CA THR A 128 -11.16 -10.72 2.04
C THR A 128 -11.42 -11.73 0.93
N ASN A 129 -10.92 -11.48 -0.29
CA ASN A 129 -11.04 -12.41 -1.41
C ASN A 129 -10.26 -13.71 -1.18
N GLY A 130 -9.03 -13.59 -0.65
CA GLY A 130 -8.19 -14.75 -0.35
C GLY A 130 -8.81 -15.63 0.73
N TYR A 131 -9.14 -15.02 1.88
CA TYR A 131 -9.59 -15.74 3.08
C TYR A 131 -11.12 -15.86 3.20
N GLY A 132 -11.87 -15.34 2.24
CA GLY A 132 -13.34 -15.35 2.25
C GLY A 132 -13.92 -16.75 2.33
N GLY A 133 -13.25 -17.74 1.72
CA GLY A 133 -13.65 -19.15 1.80
C GLY A 133 -13.51 -19.79 3.19
N PHE A 134 -12.81 -19.13 4.13
CA PHE A 134 -12.63 -19.58 5.52
C PHE A 134 -13.46 -18.78 6.52
N LEU A 135 -14.13 -17.70 6.08
CA LEU A 135 -14.98 -16.91 6.95
C LEU A 135 -16.36 -17.58 7.02
N PRO A 136 -16.81 -18.04 8.21
CA PRO A 136 -18.17 -18.53 8.36
C PRO A 136 -19.11 -17.34 8.16
N LEU A 137 -19.84 -17.35 7.04
CA LEU A 137 -20.90 -16.38 6.81
C LEU A 137 -22.06 -16.75 7.74
N LEU A 138 -22.58 -15.76 8.47
CA LEU A 138 -23.73 -15.90 9.36
C LEU A 138 -24.87 -16.61 8.60
N GLY A 139 -25.07 -17.91 8.88
CA GLY A 139 -26.07 -18.74 8.21
C GLY A 139 -25.58 -20.08 7.64
N SER A 140 -24.27 -20.41 7.62
CA SER A 140 -23.83 -21.77 7.28
C SER A 140 -24.01 -22.74 8.46
N GLY A 141 -25.25 -22.88 8.90
CA GLY A 141 -25.70 -23.98 9.74
C GLY A 141 -26.11 -25.16 8.86
N THR A 142 -25.22 -26.15 8.80
CA THR A 142 -25.59 -27.56 8.68
C THR A 142 -24.97 -28.29 9.85
#